data_AF-A0A1G7MJL4-F1
#
_entry.id   AF-A0A1G7MJL4-F1
#
_cell.length_a   1.000
_cell.length_b   1.000
_cell.length_c   1.000
_cell.angle_alpha   90.00
_cell.angle_beta   90.00
_cell.angle_gamma   90.00
#
_symmetry.space_group_name_H-M   'P 1'
#
loop_
_entity.id
_entity.type
_entity.pdbx_description
1 polymer ?
#
loop_
_entity_poly.entity_id
_entity_poly.type
_entity_poly.pdbx_seq_one_letter_code
_entity_poly.pdbx_strand_id
1 'polypeptide(L)'
;MKIFKAKINYSWFKENIGMIVLIPTILGGIWQLAELLALGTPYIRFFSISQLVSDGLLVLSILSFCIFGVLLVARTEIFRFGRLLFINEESPENSGNTVNDEHFFIKDDKIDKHEKIFNYILFAVMLVAVFYWIYIGFFRQQLKYSVNWNKITPSGIISFFMYLGSAFIVLGSLVISILAIAEKKVNFRNKYIRRSGPLLVSLVLIPVFFFGGKSLRFFHNSFLMPDNLKNRDYIEQQIKTNNPRLEGWNIAYYNDKFVFVAIEDSSCKQLIEVLEFDAMFSPLTSH
;
A
#
# COMPACT_ATOMS: atom_id res chain seq x y z
N MET A 1 17.66 -21.62 6.49
CA MET A 1 17.27 -20.40 7.24
C MET A 1 18.30 -20.09 8.34
N LYS A 2 19.51 -19.62 7.98
CA LYS A 2 20.62 -19.36 8.92
C LYS A 2 20.64 -17.92 9.49
N ILE A 3 19.69 -17.08 9.09
CA ILE A 3 19.70 -15.63 9.38
C ILE A 3 19.35 -15.32 10.85
N PHE A 4 18.70 -16.24 11.59
CA PHE A 4 18.24 -15.98 12.96
C PHE A 4 19.10 -16.56 14.09
N LYS A 5 20.32 -17.04 13.82
CA LYS A 5 21.24 -17.54 14.87
C LYS A 5 22.28 -16.50 15.33
N ALA A 6 22.00 -15.20 15.15
CA ALA A 6 22.81 -14.18 15.79
C ALA A 6 22.58 -14.24 17.31
N LYS A 7 23.62 -14.56 18.08
CA LYS A 7 23.59 -14.37 19.54
C LYS A 7 23.43 -12.87 19.79
N ILE A 8 22.24 -12.45 20.20
CA ILE A 8 22.01 -11.08 20.65
C ILE A 8 22.89 -10.86 21.89
N ASN A 9 24.02 -10.18 21.70
CA ASN A 9 24.94 -9.80 22.76
C ASN A 9 24.96 -8.28 22.89
N TYR A 10 25.58 -7.77 23.96
CA TYR A 10 25.65 -6.34 24.22
C TYR A 10 26.34 -5.57 23.07
N SER A 11 27.38 -6.13 22.45
CA SER A 11 28.06 -5.48 21.32
C SER A 11 27.13 -5.32 20.12
N TRP A 12 26.32 -6.34 19.80
CA TRP A 12 25.33 -6.28 18.74
C TRP A 12 24.29 -5.20 19.02
N PHE A 13 23.76 -5.10 20.24
CA PHE A 13 22.80 -4.05 20.57
C PHE A 13 23.41 -2.65 20.43
N LYS A 14 24.64 -2.46 20.93
CA LYS A 14 25.38 -1.21 20.83
C LYS A 14 25.63 -0.81 19.37
N GLU A 15 25.95 -1.77 18.52
CA GLU A 15 26.19 -1.57 17.08
C GLU A 15 24.90 -1.28 16.30
N ASN A 16 23.74 -1.75 16.77
CA ASN A 16 22.47 -1.63 16.06
C ASN A 16 21.47 -0.64 16.68
N ILE A 17 21.86 0.09 17.74
CA ILE A 17 20.96 0.99 18.48
C ILE A 17 20.34 2.07 17.57
N GLY A 18 21.10 2.58 16.60
CA GLY A 18 20.58 3.54 15.63
C GLY A 18 19.44 2.96 14.79
N MET A 19 19.55 1.70 14.35
CA MET A 19 18.50 1.03 13.58
C MET A 19 17.27 0.72 14.46
N ILE A 20 17.50 0.35 15.72
CA ILE A 20 16.44 0.09 16.71
C ILE A 20 15.61 1.35 16.99
N VAL A 21 16.25 2.53 17.02
CA VAL A 21 15.56 3.82 17.19
C VAL A 21 14.90 4.27 15.88
N LEU A 22 15.56 4.05 14.74
CA LEU A 22 15.09 4.50 13.44
C LEU A 22 13.81 3.78 12.98
N ILE A 23 13.72 2.46 13.16
CA ILE A 23 12.57 1.67 12.67
C ILE A 23 11.25 2.19 13.27
N PRO A 24 11.14 2.40 14.60
CA PRO A 24 9.93 2.92 15.22
C PRO A 24 9.62 4.35 14.82
N THR A 25 10.63 5.21 14.63
CA THR A 25 10.45 6.55 14.06
C THR A 25 9.84 6.52 12.66
N ILE A 26 10.31 5.61 11.81
CA ILE A 26 9.72 5.42 10.49
C ILE A 26 8.28 4.90 10.61
N LEU A 27 8.02 3.94 11.50
CA LEU A 27 6.68 3.37 11.69
C LEU A 27 5.68 4.39 12.27
N GLY A 28 6.10 5.21 13.24
CA GLY A 28 5.31 6.31 13.79
C GLY A 28 4.97 7.35 12.73
N GLY A 29 5.95 7.71 11.90
CA GLY A 29 5.71 8.57 10.73
C GLY A 29 4.73 8.00 9.73
N ILE A 30 4.82 6.70 9.42
CA ILE A 30 3.87 6.01 8.54
C ILE A 30 2.47 6.04 9.14
N TRP A 31 2.33 5.80 10.44
CA TRP A 31 1.04 5.86 11.14
C TRP A 31 0.42 7.26 11.09
N GLN A 32 1.20 8.28 11.48
CA GLN A 32 0.74 9.67 11.46
C GLN A 32 0.39 10.13 10.04
N LEU A 33 1.17 9.71 9.03
CA LEU A 33 0.86 9.94 7.62
C LEU A 33 -0.47 9.27 7.22
N ALA A 34 -0.75 8.06 7.72
CA ALA A 34 -1.99 7.34 7.44
C ALA A 34 -3.22 8.05 8.08
N GLU A 35 -3.09 8.57 9.30
CA GLU A 35 -4.13 9.38 9.95
C GLU A 35 -4.41 10.69 9.18
N LEU A 36 -3.36 11.41 8.78
CA LEU A 36 -3.53 12.61 7.95
C LEU A 36 -4.14 12.29 6.59
N LEU A 37 -3.73 11.18 5.96
CA LEU A 37 -4.35 10.68 4.72
C LEU A 37 -5.83 10.36 4.89
N ALA A 38 -6.24 9.89 6.07
CA ALA A 38 -7.63 9.59 6.39
C ALA A 38 -8.49 10.86 6.54
N LEU A 39 -7.92 11.94 7.10
CA LEU A 39 -8.55 13.26 7.14
C LEU A 39 -8.63 13.92 5.76
N GLY A 40 -7.56 13.74 4.96
CA GLY A 40 -7.48 14.19 3.59
C GLY A 40 -6.04 14.37 3.14
N THR A 41 -5.79 14.12 1.87
CA THR A 41 -4.48 14.33 1.23
C THR A 41 -3.86 15.72 1.42
N PRO A 42 -4.61 16.85 1.51
CA PRO A 42 -4.00 18.16 1.75
C PRO A 42 -3.30 18.24 3.12
N TYR A 43 -3.82 17.55 4.14
CA TYR A 43 -3.34 17.65 5.52
C TYR A 43 -1.93 17.06 5.72
N ILE A 44 -1.45 16.24 4.78
CA ILE A 44 -0.07 15.74 4.78
C ILE A 44 0.94 16.89 4.70
N ARG A 45 0.59 18.03 4.12
CA ARG A 45 1.49 19.19 4.03
C ARG A 45 1.73 19.88 5.36
N PHE A 46 0.86 19.66 6.34
CA PHE A 46 1.05 20.12 7.72
C PHE A 46 1.88 19.13 8.55
N PHE A 47 2.34 18.03 7.94
CA PHE A 47 3.24 17.09 8.59
C PHE A 47 4.58 17.77 8.90
N SER A 48 4.83 18.01 10.18
CA SER A 48 6.08 18.58 10.65
C SER A 48 7.10 17.48 10.92
N ILE A 49 8.33 17.64 10.40
CA ILE A 49 9.46 16.72 10.66
C ILE A 49 9.74 16.61 12.17
N SER A 50 9.46 17.65 12.96
CA SER A 50 9.64 17.65 14.41
C SER A 50 8.68 16.71 15.14
N GLN A 51 7.48 16.46 14.60
CA GLN A 51 6.48 15.54 15.18
C GLN A 51 6.83 14.07 14.95
N LEU A 52 7.51 13.77 13.83
CA LEU A 52 7.98 12.43 13.46
C LEU A 52 8.80 11.75 14.57
N VAL A 53 9.64 12.52 15.27
CA VAL A 53 10.52 12.01 16.33
C VAL A 53 9.73 11.58 17.57
N SER A 54 8.73 12.39 17.97
CA SER A 54 7.84 12.11 19.11
C SER A 54 6.98 10.86 18.86
N ASP A 55 6.39 10.77 17.67
CA ASP A 55 5.53 9.64 17.29
C ASP A 55 6.35 8.34 17.15
N GLY A 56 7.62 8.47 16.73
CA GLY A 56 8.59 7.38 16.72
C GLY A 56 8.87 6.74 18.07
N LEU A 57 9.08 7.58 19.09
CA LEU A 57 9.30 7.16 20.46
C LEU A 57 8.07 6.44 21.03
N LEU A 58 6.87 6.92 20.71
CA LEU A 58 5.62 6.29 21.12
C LEU A 58 5.47 4.89 20.53
N VAL A 59 5.72 4.71 19.23
CA VAL A 59 5.68 3.37 18.59
C VAL A 59 6.73 2.43 19.17
N LEU A 60 7.92 2.93 19.49
CA LEU A 60 9.00 2.15 20.12
C LEU A 60 8.58 1.60 21.48
N SER A 61 7.87 2.42 22.26
CA SER A 61 7.34 2.02 23.57
C SER A 61 6.33 0.87 23.43
N ILE A 62 5.39 0.97 22.49
CA ILE A 62 4.34 -0.04 22.25
C ILE A 62 4.95 -1.35 21.76
N LEU A 63 5.86 -1.29 20.78
CA LEU A 63 6.57 -2.47 20.25
C LEU A 63 7.36 -3.20 21.34
N SER A 64 7.99 -2.47 22.25
CA SER A 64 8.74 -3.06 23.37
C SER A 64 7.82 -3.88 24.28
N PHE A 65 6.61 -3.40 24.57
CA PHE A 65 5.61 -4.15 25.32
C PHE A 65 5.09 -5.38 24.57
N CYS A 66 4.86 -5.28 23.26
CA CYS A 66 4.41 -6.41 22.43
C CYS A 66 5.48 -7.51 22.33
N ILE A 67 6.74 -7.15 22.08
CA ILE A 67 7.86 -8.11 22.02
C ILE A 67 8.01 -8.83 23.35
N PHE A 68 7.93 -8.10 24.47
CA PHE A 68 7.95 -8.70 25.80
C PHE A 68 6.83 -9.73 25.98
N GLY A 69 5.61 -9.42 25.54
CA GLY A 69 4.48 -10.36 25.58
C GLY A 69 4.67 -11.60 24.69
N VAL A 70 5.15 -11.45 23.46
CA VAL A 70 5.41 -12.57 22.54
C VAL A 70 6.52 -13.48 23.07
N LEU A 71 7.56 -12.93 23.68
CA LEU A 71 8.64 -13.74 24.29
C LEU A 71 8.14 -14.59 25.46
N LEU A 72 7.15 -14.11 26.24
CA LEU A 72 6.53 -14.89 27.30
C LEU A 72 5.73 -16.09 26.74
N VAL A 73 5.00 -15.91 25.62
CA VAL A 73 4.18 -16.96 24.99
C VAL A 73 5.02 -17.93 24.13
N ALA A 74 6.01 -17.44 23.40
CA ALA A 74 6.88 -18.28 22.58
C ALA A 74 7.70 -19.27 23.44
N ARG A 75 8.05 -18.86 24.67
CA ARG A 75 8.70 -19.74 25.66
C ARG A 75 7.82 -20.95 26.02
N THR A 76 6.49 -20.84 25.95
CA THR A 76 5.57 -21.92 26.31
C THR A 76 5.22 -22.85 25.14
N GLU A 77 5.11 -22.35 23.90
CA GLU A 77 4.60 -23.14 22.75
C GLU A 77 5.69 -23.80 21.88
N ILE A 78 6.87 -23.16 21.71
CA ILE A 78 7.98 -23.74 20.93
C ILE A 78 8.48 -25.05 21.57
N PHE A 79 8.37 -25.16 22.90
CA PHE A 79 8.69 -26.38 23.65
C PHE A 79 7.74 -27.55 23.32
N ARG A 80 6.50 -27.28 22.88
CA ARG A 80 5.52 -28.33 22.51
C ARG A 80 5.68 -28.81 21.06
N PHE A 81 5.89 -27.90 20.11
CA PHE A 81 5.85 -28.22 18.68
C PHE A 81 7.13 -28.90 18.16
N GLY A 82 8.29 -28.58 18.73
CA GLY A 82 9.56 -29.23 18.37
C GLY A 82 9.56 -30.75 18.58
N ARG A 83 8.65 -31.28 19.41
CA ARG A 83 8.50 -32.71 19.67
C ARG A 83 7.84 -33.49 18.51
N LEU A 84 7.11 -32.82 17.62
CA LEU A 84 6.29 -33.45 16.58
C LEU A 84 6.98 -33.58 15.21
N LEU A 85 7.97 -32.73 14.91
CA LEU A 85 8.54 -32.63 13.56
C LEU A 85 9.73 -33.57 13.29
N PHE A 86 10.42 -34.08 14.31
CA PHE A 86 11.61 -34.94 14.12
C PHE A 86 11.32 -36.42 13.90
N ILE A 87 10.06 -36.82 13.65
CA ILE A 87 9.68 -38.24 13.52
C ILE A 87 9.56 -38.71 12.05
N ASN A 88 9.53 -37.82 11.03
CA ASN A 88 9.06 -38.21 9.68
C ASN A 88 9.97 -37.92 8.46
N GLU A 89 11.26 -37.60 8.60
CA GLU A 89 12.16 -37.42 7.45
C GLU A 89 12.93 -38.71 7.10
N GLU A 90 12.31 -39.59 6.31
CA GLU A 90 13.03 -40.50 5.41
C GLU A 90 12.51 -40.28 3.98
N SER A 91 13.40 -39.85 3.07
CA SER A 91 13.06 -39.48 1.70
C SER A 91 13.77 -40.38 0.69
N PRO A 92 13.10 -40.86 -0.38
CA PRO A 92 13.73 -41.70 -1.40
C PRO A 92 14.22 -40.85 -2.59
N GLU A 93 15.54 -40.70 -2.70
CA GLU A 93 16.24 -40.31 -3.94
C GLU A 93 16.28 -41.52 -4.88
N ASN A 94 15.69 -41.42 -6.09
CA ASN A 94 16.12 -42.07 -7.35
C ASN A 94 14.95 -42.19 -8.37
N SER A 95 14.84 -41.27 -9.33
CA SER A 95 14.25 -41.62 -10.65
C SER A 95 14.73 -40.66 -11.76
N GLY A 96 15.53 -41.17 -12.70
CA GLY A 96 16.24 -40.42 -13.74
C GLY A 96 15.52 -40.27 -15.08
N ASN A 97 14.34 -39.63 -15.11
CA ASN A 97 13.65 -39.32 -16.37
C ASN A 97 13.90 -37.87 -16.83
N THR A 98 14.53 -37.70 -17.99
CA THR A 98 14.72 -36.41 -18.68
C THR A 98 13.42 -35.96 -19.34
N VAL A 99 12.81 -34.90 -18.80
CA VAL A 99 11.52 -34.33 -19.25
C VAL A 99 11.71 -33.51 -20.53
N ASN A 100 10.88 -33.76 -21.55
CA ASN A 100 10.92 -33.12 -22.89
C ASN A 100 10.17 -31.76 -22.89
N ASP A 101 10.78 -30.69 -23.44
CA ASP A 101 10.33 -29.30 -23.25
C ASP A 101 9.16 -28.82 -24.14
N GLU A 102 8.70 -29.63 -25.11
CA GLU A 102 7.70 -29.19 -26.11
C GLU A 102 6.25 -29.37 -25.67
N HIS A 103 5.96 -30.29 -24.75
CA HIS A 103 4.60 -30.50 -24.27
C HIS A 103 4.20 -29.41 -23.28
N PHE A 104 3.04 -28.77 -23.52
CA PHE A 104 2.48 -27.77 -22.62
C PHE A 104 2.05 -28.36 -21.27
N PHE A 105 1.63 -29.62 -21.29
CA PHE A 105 1.17 -30.33 -20.11
C PHE A 105 1.97 -31.61 -19.94
N ILE A 106 2.48 -31.84 -18.74
CA ILE A 106 3.07 -33.11 -18.34
C ILE A 106 2.01 -33.85 -17.55
N LYS A 107 1.69 -35.08 -17.98
CA LYS A 107 0.78 -35.95 -17.25
C LYS A 107 1.49 -36.44 -15.99
N ASP A 108 0.86 -36.23 -14.84
CA ASP A 108 1.39 -36.73 -13.59
C ASP A 108 0.58 -37.95 -13.15
N ASP A 109 1.08 -39.13 -13.50
CA ASP A 109 0.40 -40.40 -13.21
C ASP A 109 0.41 -40.76 -11.71
N LYS A 110 1.10 -39.98 -10.86
CA LYS A 110 1.24 -40.24 -9.41
C LYS A 110 0.46 -39.31 -8.51
N ILE A 111 -0.50 -38.54 -9.03
CA ILE A 111 -1.33 -37.70 -8.15
C ILE A 111 -2.28 -38.59 -7.34
N ASP A 112 -2.04 -38.65 -6.04
CA ASP A 112 -2.85 -39.40 -5.08
C ASP A 112 -4.31 -38.89 -5.09
N LYS A 113 -5.26 -39.80 -4.92
CA LYS A 113 -6.69 -39.50 -4.81
C LYS A 113 -6.96 -38.49 -3.69
N HIS A 114 -6.21 -38.54 -2.60
CA HIS A 114 -6.30 -37.58 -1.50
C HIS A 114 -5.86 -36.17 -1.91
N GLU A 115 -4.80 -36.07 -2.71
CA GLU A 115 -4.32 -34.79 -3.24
C GLU A 115 -5.33 -34.17 -4.21
N LYS A 116 -6.01 -34.99 -5.03
CA LYS A 116 -7.12 -34.52 -5.89
C LYS A 116 -8.27 -33.95 -5.07
N ILE A 117 -8.73 -34.70 -4.06
CA ILE A 117 -9.82 -34.26 -3.17
C ILE A 117 -9.45 -32.96 -2.46
N PHE A 118 -8.22 -32.85 -1.96
CA PHE A 118 -7.72 -31.62 -1.36
C PHE A 118 -7.72 -30.45 -2.34
N ASN A 119 -7.25 -30.64 -3.57
CA ASN A 119 -7.26 -29.60 -4.61
C ASN A 119 -8.68 -29.18 -5.02
N TYR A 120 -9.65 -30.09 -5.03
CA TYR A 120 -11.06 -29.76 -5.23
C TYR A 120 -11.65 -28.93 -4.09
N ILE A 121 -11.34 -29.29 -2.84
CA ILE A 121 -11.77 -28.53 -1.67
C ILE A 121 -11.14 -27.14 -1.69
N LEU A 122 -9.84 -27.05 -1.98
CA LEU A 122 -9.13 -25.79 -2.10
C LEU A 122 -9.75 -24.92 -3.21
N PHE A 123 -10.01 -25.48 -4.38
CA PHE A 123 -10.68 -24.78 -5.49
C PHE A 123 -12.05 -24.25 -5.10
N ALA A 124 -12.87 -25.05 -4.42
CA ALA A 124 -14.19 -24.64 -3.93
C ALA A 124 -14.10 -23.50 -2.91
N VAL A 125 -13.16 -23.58 -1.95
CA VAL A 125 -12.89 -22.51 -0.97
C VAL A 125 -12.42 -21.23 -1.68
N MET A 126 -11.56 -21.36 -2.69
CA MET A 126 -11.12 -20.21 -3.48
C MET A 126 -12.27 -19.56 -4.23
N LEU A 127 -13.14 -20.32 -4.89
CA LEU A 127 -14.33 -19.76 -5.55
C LEU A 127 -15.23 -19.00 -4.56
N VAL A 128 -15.48 -19.55 -3.37
CA VAL A 128 -16.27 -18.88 -2.34
C VAL A 128 -15.58 -17.59 -1.87
N ALA A 129 -14.27 -17.61 -1.63
CA ALA A 129 -13.51 -16.42 -1.24
C ALA A 129 -13.58 -15.33 -2.32
N VAL A 130 -13.57 -15.72 -3.60
CA VAL A 130 -13.63 -14.81 -4.75
C VAL A 130 -15.01 -14.20 -4.90
N PHE A 131 -16.07 -15.00 -4.80
CA PHE A 131 -17.43 -14.50 -4.80
C PHE A 131 -17.68 -13.57 -3.62
N TYR A 132 -17.23 -13.93 -2.43
CA TYR A 132 -17.32 -13.08 -1.23
C TYR A 132 -16.55 -11.77 -1.41
N TRP A 133 -15.36 -11.85 -2.02
CA TRP A 133 -14.51 -10.70 -2.26
C TRP A 133 -15.05 -9.77 -3.35
N ILE A 134 -15.58 -10.30 -4.46
CA ILE A 134 -16.31 -9.53 -5.47
C ILE A 134 -17.54 -8.89 -4.81
N TYR A 135 -18.30 -9.64 -4.04
CA TYR A 135 -19.49 -9.14 -3.34
C TYR A 135 -19.16 -8.01 -2.36
N ILE A 136 -18.11 -8.12 -1.55
CA ILE A 136 -17.72 -7.04 -0.64
C ILE A 136 -17.11 -5.87 -1.39
N GLY A 137 -16.14 -6.10 -2.26
CA GLY A 137 -15.41 -5.04 -2.95
C GLY A 137 -16.31 -4.27 -3.91
N PHE A 138 -16.99 -4.99 -4.79
CA PHE A 138 -17.85 -4.38 -5.81
C PHE A 138 -19.12 -3.82 -5.19
N PHE A 139 -19.86 -4.62 -4.42
CA PHE A 139 -21.20 -4.24 -3.96
C PHE A 139 -21.17 -3.21 -2.83
N ARG A 140 -20.24 -3.33 -1.87
CA ARG A 140 -20.13 -2.37 -0.76
C ARG A 140 -19.59 -1.00 -1.21
N GLN A 141 -18.69 -0.98 -2.19
CA GLN A 141 -18.11 0.26 -2.70
C GLN A 141 -19.04 0.97 -3.70
N GLN A 142 -19.70 0.24 -4.60
CA GLN A 142 -20.67 0.81 -5.55
C GLN A 142 -21.96 1.28 -4.86
N LEU A 143 -22.46 0.57 -3.85
CA LEU A 143 -23.66 1.00 -3.12
C LEU A 143 -23.44 2.26 -2.27
N LYS A 144 -22.24 2.47 -1.74
CA LYS A 144 -21.93 3.65 -0.92
C LYS A 144 -21.53 4.87 -1.75
N TYR A 145 -21.01 4.65 -2.95
CA TYR A 145 -20.55 5.69 -3.86
C TYR A 145 -21.17 5.47 -5.25
N SER A 146 -22.48 5.72 -5.36
CA SER A 146 -23.08 6.00 -6.67
C SER A 146 -22.23 7.08 -7.35
N VAL A 147 -21.64 6.70 -8.48
CA VAL A 147 -20.37 7.18 -9.00
C VAL A 147 -20.41 8.67 -9.31
N ASN A 148 -20.02 9.49 -8.34
CA ASN A 148 -19.65 10.88 -8.58
C ASN A 148 -18.13 10.93 -8.79
N TRP A 149 -17.70 10.85 -10.06
CA TRP A 149 -16.29 10.80 -10.47
C TRP A 149 -15.42 11.90 -9.85
N ASN A 150 -16.04 13.01 -9.45
CA ASN A 150 -15.37 14.14 -8.81
C ASN A 150 -14.92 13.87 -7.37
N LYS A 151 -15.32 12.74 -6.76
CA LYS A 151 -15.01 12.40 -5.36
C LYS A 151 -14.14 11.15 -5.19
N ILE A 152 -13.57 10.61 -6.26
CA ILE A 152 -12.70 9.42 -6.16
C ILE A 152 -11.45 9.82 -5.39
N THR A 153 -11.31 9.41 -4.14
CA THR A 153 -10.10 9.71 -3.35
C THR A 153 -8.89 8.91 -3.88
N PRO A 154 -7.64 9.36 -3.64
CA PRO A 154 -6.46 8.58 -4.04
C PRO A 154 -6.44 7.18 -3.41
N SER A 155 -6.94 7.06 -2.18
CA SER A 155 -7.14 5.75 -1.51
C SER A 155 -8.13 4.84 -2.24
N GLY A 156 -9.15 5.41 -2.89
CA GLY A 156 -10.09 4.68 -3.74
C GLY A 156 -9.43 4.13 -5.01
N ILE A 157 -8.52 4.89 -5.62
CA ILE A 157 -7.73 4.46 -6.78
C ILE A 157 -6.78 3.33 -6.39
N ILE A 158 -6.03 3.49 -5.29
CA ILE A 158 -5.11 2.46 -4.77
C ILE A 158 -5.87 1.18 -4.46
N SER A 159 -7.01 1.31 -3.76
CA SER A 159 -7.88 0.18 -3.45
C SER A 159 -8.30 -0.51 -4.76
N PHE A 160 -8.79 0.22 -5.76
CA PHE A 160 -9.20 -0.35 -7.05
C PHE A 160 -8.07 -1.17 -7.72
N PHE A 161 -6.84 -0.69 -7.71
CA PHE A 161 -5.70 -1.44 -8.27
C PHE A 161 -5.32 -2.67 -7.45
N MET A 162 -5.32 -2.55 -6.12
CA MET A 162 -5.17 -3.73 -5.25
C MET A 162 -6.26 -4.75 -5.56
N TYR A 163 -7.50 -4.27 -5.77
CA TYR A 163 -8.61 -5.14 -6.09
C TYR A 163 -8.33 -5.89 -7.41
N LEU A 164 -8.06 -5.14 -8.47
CA LEU A 164 -7.74 -5.68 -9.79
C LEU A 164 -6.59 -6.69 -9.75
N GLY A 165 -5.51 -6.38 -9.03
CA GLY A 165 -4.36 -7.28 -8.85
C GLY A 165 -4.74 -8.60 -8.18
N SER A 166 -5.48 -8.56 -7.08
CA SER A 166 -5.96 -9.79 -6.42
C SER A 166 -6.91 -10.61 -7.30
N ALA A 167 -7.73 -9.97 -8.15
CA ALA A 167 -8.58 -10.69 -9.09
C ALA A 167 -7.76 -11.49 -10.12
N PHE A 168 -6.64 -10.95 -10.61
CA PHE A 168 -5.73 -11.68 -11.49
C PHE A 168 -5.04 -12.86 -10.79
N ILE A 169 -4.60 -12.69 -9.53
CA ILE A 169 -4.01 -13.78 -8.73
C ILE A 169 -5.01 -14.92 -8.56
N VAL A 170 -6.24 -14.57 -8.18
CA VAL A 170 -7.37 -15.49 -8.09
C VAL A 170 -7.59 -16.23 -9.41
N LEU A 171 -7.71 -15.52 -10.53
CA LEU A 171 -7.98 -16.15 -11.82
C LEU A 171 -6.84 -17.10 -12.20
N GLY A 172 -5.58 -16.70 -11.99
CA GLY A 172 -4.42 -17.55 -12.21
C GLY A 172 -4.46 -18.81 -11.35
N SER A 173 -4.79 -18.68 -10.06
CA SER A 173 -4.91 -19.82 -9.15
C SER A 173 -6.07 -20.76 -9.50
N LEU A 174 -7.20 -20.24 -10.00
CA LEU A 174 -8.32 -21.06 -10.50
C LEU A 174 -7.88 -21.87 -11.71
N VAL A 175 -7.15 -21.25 -12.66
CA VAL A 175 -6.61 -21.95 -13.83
C VAL A 175 -5.64 -23.04 -13.39
N ILE A 176 -4.72 -22.76 -12.46
CA ILE A 176 -3.78 -23.77 -11.93
C ILE A 176 -4.53 -24.93 -11.27
N SER A 177 -5.54 -24.63 -10.45
CA SER A 177 -6.36 -25.64 -9.77
C SER A 177 -7.15 -26.51 -10.76
N ILE A 178 -7.74 -25.92 -11.80
CA ILE A 178 -8.42 -26.66 -12.88
C ILE A 178 -7.43 -27.59 -13.59
N LEU A 179 -6.21 -27.13 -13.84
CA LEU A 179 -5.18 -27.94 -14.48
C LEU A 179 -4.69 -29.08 -13.57
N ALA A 180 -4.53 -28.82 -12.26
CA ALA A 180 -4.20 -29.83 -11.28
C ALA A 180 -5.30 -30.92 -11.19
N ILE A 181 -6.57 -30.49 -11.19
CA ILE A 181 -7.73 -31.39 -11.26
C ILE A 181 -7.72 -32.23 -12.55
N ALA A 182 -7.35 -31.61 -13.67
CA ALA A 182 -7.24 -32.29 -14.95
C ALA A 182 -5.98 -33.19 -15.08
N GLU A 183 -5.23 -33.40 -13.98
CA GLU A 183 -3.98 -34.17 -13.92
C GLU A 183 -2.90 -33.65 -14.89
N LYS A 184 -2.96 -32.36 -15.19
CA LYS A 184 -2.07 -31.68 -16.12
C LYS A 184 -1.20 -30.71 -15.36
N LYS A 185 0.10 -30.99 -15.28
CA LYS A 185 1.07 -30.01 -14.80
C LYS A 185 1.46 -29.09 -15.94
N VAL A 186 1.39 -27.78 -15.69
CA VAL A 186 1.90 -26.77 -16.65
C VAL A 186 3.40 -26.97 -16.78
N ASN A 187 3.87 -27.20 -18.01
CA ASN A 187 5.29 -27.24 -18.28
C ASN A 187 5.84 -25.82 -18.37
N PHE A 188 6.27 -25.23 -17.25
CA PHE A 188 6.84 -23.88 -17.22
C PHE A 188 8.13 -23.75 -18.05
N ARG A 189 8.76 -24.86 -18.47
CA ARG A 189 9.90 -24.84 -19.42
C ARG A 189 9.47 -24.68 -20.87
N ASN A 190 8.19 -24.87 -21.17
CA ASN A 190 7.65 -24.72 -22.50
C ASN A 190 7.95 -23.32 -23.07
N LYS A 191 8.50 -23.29 -24.29
CA LYS A 191 8.96 -22.07 -24.97
C LYS A 191 7.85 -21.01 -25.14
N TYR A 192 6.60 -21.42 -25.34
CA TYR A 192 5.48 -20.50 -25.51
C TYR A 192 5.06 -19.86 -24.19
N ILE A 193 5.04 -20.63 -23.09
CA ILE A 193 4.78 -20.10 -21.75
C ILE A 193 5.88 -19.11 -21.35
N ARG A 194 7.14 -19.47 -21.64
CA ARG A 194 8.28 -18.57 -21.41
C ARG A 194 8.17 -17.28 -22.22
N ARG A 195 7.62 -17.33 -23.44
CA ARG A 195 7.43 -16.16 -24.31
C ARG A 195 6.19 -15.33 -23.96
N SER A 196 5.13 -15.96 -23.43
CA SER A 196 3.91 -15.26 -23.01
C SER A 196 4.05 -14.58 -21.64
N GLY A 197 4.96 -15.05 -20.79
CA GLY A 197 5.25 -14.45 -19.48
C GLY A 197 5.53 -12.94 -19.55
N PRO A 198 6.52 -12.47 -20.34
CA PRO A 198 6.79 -11.03 -20.50
C PRO A 198 5.62 -10.23 -21.06
N LEU A 199 4.82 -10.81 -21.96
CA LEU A 199 3.62 -10.15 -22.52
C LEU A 199 2.55 -9.96 -21.44
N LEU A 200 2.29 -10.97 -20.60
CA LEU A 200 1.36 -10.87 -19.47
C LEU A 200 1.82 -9.83 -18.45
N VAL A 201 3.13 -9.82 -18.12
CA VAL A 201 3.72 -8.80 -17.25
C VAL A 201 3.53 -7.41 -17.87
N SER A 202 3.79 -7.24 -19.16
CA SER A 202 3.63 -5.96 -19.86
C SER A 202 2.18 -5.48 -19.88
N LEU A 203 1.23 -6.41 -20.06
CA LEU A 203 -0.22 -6.12 -20.06
C LEU A 203 -0.71 -5.65 -18.68
N VAL A 204 -0.07 -6.08 -17.59
CA VAL A 204 -0.31 -5.56 -16.23
C VAL A 204 0.40 -4.21 -16.01
N LEU A 205 1.64 -4.06 -16.48
CA LEU A 205 2.43 -2.85 -16.26
C LEU A 205 1.88 -1.62 -17.02
N ILE A 206 1.38 -1.79 -18.25
CA ILE A 206 0.88 -0.66 -19.07
C ILE A 206 -0.25 0.11 -18.36
N PRO A 207 -1.31 -0.54 -17.85
CA PRO A 207 -2.31 0.12 -17.02
C PRO A 207 -1.71 0.76 -15.78
N VAL A 208 -0.80 0.08 -15.07
CA VAL A 208 -0.15 0.63 -13.86
C VAL A 208 0.58 1.94 -14.17
N PHE A 209 1.33 2.03 -15.27
CA PHE A 209 2.03 3.26 -15.67
C PHE A 209 1.06 4.35 -16.15
N PHE A 210 0.08 4.00 -16.99
CA PHE A 210 -0.91 4.94 -17.51
C PHE A 210 -1.73 5.56 -16.37
N PHE A 211 -2.19 4.73 -15.45
CA PHE A 211 -2.90 5.18 -14.26
C PHE A 211 -1.98 5.84 -13.25
N GLY A 212 -0.72 5.42 -13.12
CA GLY A 212 0.27 6.11 -12.27
C GLY A 212 0.43 7.57 -12.67
N GLY A 213 0.56 7.85 -13.98
CA GLY A 213 0.65 9.22 -14.50
C GLY A 213 -0.61 10.07 -14.23
N LYS A 214 -1.80 9.49 -14.39
CA LYS A 214 -3.08 10.16 -14.05
C LYS A 214 -3.24 10.34 -12.54
N SER A 215 -2.83 9.35 -11.76
CA SER A 215 -2.88 9.37 -10.29
C SER A 215 -1.96 10.46 -9.74
N LEU A 216 -0.81 10.73 -10.34
CA LEU A 216 0.06 11.84 -9.94
C LEU A 216 -0.60 13.21 -10.10
N ARG A 217 -1.31 13.45 -11.22
CA ARG A 217 -2.06 14.70 -11.42
C ARG A 217 -3.23 14.80 -10.45
N PHE A 218 -3.95 13.70 -10.26
CA PHE A 218 -5.05 13.64 -9.31
C PHE A 218 -4.57 13.87 -7.87
N PHE A 219 -3.48 13.23 -7.48
CA PHE A 219 -2.81 13.40 -6.20
C PHE A 219 -2.38 14.85 -6.01
N HIS A 220 -1.74 15.47 -7.02
CA HIS A 220 -1.38 16.88 -6.99
C HIS A 220 -2.59 17.79 -6.72
N ASN A 221 -3.71 17.58 -7.42
CA ASN A 221 -4.93 18.35 -7.21
C ASN A 221 -5.56 18.09 -5.84
N SER A 222 -5.52 16.84 -5.37
CA SER A 222 -6.00 16.46 -4.04
C SER A 222 -5.12 16.99 -2.91
N PHE A 223 -3.90 17.44 -3.20
CA PHE A 223 -3.00 18.08 -2.25
C PHE A 223 -3.23 19.59 -2.15
N LEU A 224 -4.03 20.17 -3.05
CA LEU A 224 -4.43 21.57 -2.95
C LEU A 224 -5.36 21.76 -1.74
N MET A 225 -5.47 23.01 -1.28
CA MET A 225 -6.05 23.33 0.02
C MET A 225 -7.47 22.75 0.16
N PRO A 226 -7.82 22.10 1.29
CA PRO A 226 -9.13 21.48 1.42
C PRO A 226 -10.22 22.56 1.46
N ASP A 227 -11.33 22.32 0.76
CA ASP A 227 -12.44 23.30 0.68
C ASP A 227 -13.11 23.56 2.03
N ASN A 228 -12.92 22.67 3.02
CA ASN A 228 -13.48 22.81 4.36
C ASN A 228 -12.54 23.51 5.36
N LEU A 229 -11.44 24.11 4.91
CA LEU A 229 -10.54 24.86 5.79
C LEU A 229 -11.12 26.24 6.06
N LYS A 230 -11.61 26.49 7.29
CA LYS A 230 -12.14 27.81 7.69
C LYS A 230 -11.11 28.96 7.51
N ASN A 231 -9.82 28.64 7.60
CA ASN A 231 -8.73 29.59 7.37
C ASN A 231 -8.66 30.11 5.93
N ARG A 232 -9.34 29.45 4.97
CA ARG A 232 -9.44 29.91 3.58
C ARG A 232 -10.06 31.30 3.49
N ASP A 233 -11.09 31.57 4.28
CA ASP A 233 -11.80 32.84 4.27
C ASP A 233 -10.88 34.00 4.70
N TYR A 234 -10.00 33.75 5.66
CA TYR A 234 -9.02 34.73 6.14
C TYR A 234 -7.95 35.02 5.09
N ILE A 235 -7.44 33.97 4.41
CA ILE A 235 -6.48 34.12 3.31
C ILE A 235 -7.12 34.92 2.17
N GLU A 236 -8.37 34.59 1.81
CA GLU A 236 -9.10 35.31 0.78
C GLU A 236 -9.28 36.79 1.12
N GLN A 237 -9.65 37.10 2.37
CA GLN A 237 -9.77 38.48 2.84
C GLN A 237 -8.44 39.23 2.75
N GLN A 238 -7.35 38.63 3.24
CA GLN A 238 -6.02 39.24 3.22
C GLN A 238 -5.54 39.52 1.79
N ILE A 239 -5.73 38.58 0.86
CA ILE A 239 -5.39 38.76 -0.55
C ILE A 239 -6.18 39.93 -1.16
N LYS A 240 -7.50 40.00 -0.90
CA LYS A 240 -8.36 41.08 -1.42
C LYS A 240 -8.00 42.44 -0.84
N THR A 241 -7.63 42.51 0.44
CA THR A 241 -7.17 43.74 1.08
C THR A 241 -5.86 44.23 0.48
N ASN A 242 -4.90 43.33 0.26
CA ASN A 242 -3.60 43.68 -0.33
C ASN A 242 -3.71 44.00 -1.84
N ASN A 243 -4.67 43.41 -2.55
CA ASN A 243 -4.82 43.53 -4.00
C ASN A 243 -6.26 43.91 -4.41
N PRO A 244 -6.67 45.18 -4.27
CA PRO A 244 -8.06 45.61 -4.54
C PRO A 244 -8.53 45.44 -5.99
N ARG A 245 -7.60 45.30 -6.95
CA ARG A 245 -7.88 45.18 -8.39
C ARG A 245 -7.80 43.74 -8.91
N LEU A 246 -7.82 42.76 -8.00
CA LEU A 246 -7.63 41.36 -8.33
C LEU A 246 -8.85 40.78 -9.08
N GLU A 247 -8.61 40.21 -10.26
CA GLU A 247 -9.66 39.51 -11.03
C GLU A 247 -9.79 38.04 -10.61
N GLY A 248 -8.67 37.41 -10.26
CA GLY A 248 -8.63 36.00 -9.86
C GLY A 248 -7.43 35.66 -9.00
N TRP A 249 -7.59 34.64 -8.14
CA TRP A 249 -6.50 34.09 -7.35
C TRP A 249 -6.66 32.58 -7.20
N ASN A 250 -5.54 31.89 -7.01
CA ASN A 250 -5.51 30.47 -6.69
C ASN A 250 -4.32 30.14 -5.78
N ILE A 251 -4.49 29.20 -4.86
CA ILE A 251 -3.39 28.74 -4.00
C ILE A 251 -2.51 27.80 -4.83
N ALA A 252 -1.30 28.24 -5.15
CA ALA A 252 -0.34 27.45 -5.91
C ALA A 252 0.33 26.39 -5.02
N TYR A 253 0.67 26.75 -3.79
CA TYR A 253 1.37 25.88 -2.84
C TYR A 253 1.19 26.38 -1.40
N TYR A 254 1.30 25.49 -0.42
CA TYR A 254 1.38 25.89 0.99
C TYR A 254 2.10 24.80 1.81
N ASN A 255 2.67 25.20 2.94
CA ASN A 255 3.25 24.32 3.96
C ASN A 255 2.89 24.82 5.37
N ASP A 256 3.58 24.35 6.40
CA ASP A 256 3.39 24.73 7.79
C ASP A 256 3.77 26.20 8.13
N LYS A 257 4.45 26.90 7.22
CA LYS A 257 4.99 28.26 7.44
C LYS A 257 4.53 29.30 6.44
N PHE A 258 4.30 28.89 5.19
CA PHE A 258 4.06 29.79 4.07
C PHE A 258 2.91 29.31 3.20
N VAL A 259 2.17 30.26 2.64
CA VAL A 259 1.16 30.05 1.61
C VAL A 259 1.55 30.85 0.38
N PHE A 260 1.66 30.17 -0.76
CA PHE A 260 2.00 30.76 -2.06
C PHE A 260 0.71 30.92 -2.86
N VAL A 261 0.38 32.16 -3.16
CA VAL A 261 -0.85 32.56 -3.85
C VAL A 261 -0.48 33.03 -5.25
N ALA A 262 -1.02 32.38 -6.26
CA ALA A 262 -0.99 32.88 -7.62
C ALA A 262 -2.11 33.89 -7.82
N ILE A 263 -1.75 35.09 -8.23
CA ILE A 263 -2.64 36.22 -8.45
C ILE A 263 -2.64 36.55 -9.94
N GLU A 264 -3.83 36.80 -10.48
CA GLU A 264 -4.01 37.31 -11.84
C GLU A 264 -4.42 38.78 -11.76
N ASP A 265 -3.52 39.65 -12.25
CA ASP A 265 -3.82 41.07 -12.45
C ASP A 265 -4.66 41.25 -13.74
N SER A 266 -5.39 42.35 -13.83
CA SER A 266 -6.11 42.89 -15.00
C SER A 266 -5.35 42.84 -16.34
N SER A 267 -4.02 42.76 -16.32
CA SER A 267 -3.17 42.58 -17.50
C SER A 267 -2.94 41.10 -17.87
N CYS A 268 -3.69 40.16 -17.29
CA CYS A 268 -3.50 38.70 -17.37
C CYS A 268 -2.10 38.22 -16.98
N LYS A 269 -1.36 39.00 -16.18
CA LYS A 269 -0.01 38.62 -15.73
C LYS A 269 -0.13 37.89 -14.40
N GLN A 270 0.43 36.67 -14.36
CA GLN A 270 0.48 35.86 -13.16
C GLN A 270 1.62 36.35 -12.24
N LEU A 271 1.29 36.68 -10.99
CA LEU A 271 2.22 37.02 -9.92
C LEU A 271 2.10 36.00 -8.79
N ILE A 272 3.18 35.76 -8.05
CA ILE A 272 3.17 34.89 -6.87
C ILE A 272 3.39 35.76 -5.63
N GLU A 273 2.39 35.81 -4.74
CA GLU A 273 2.49 36.41 -3.41
C GLU A 273 2.75 35.30 -2.38
N VAL A 274 3.62 35.57 -1.41
CA VAL A 274 3.98 34.62 -0.33
C VAL A 274 3.49 35.19 0.99
N LEU A 275 2.62 34.46 1.68
CA LEU A 275 2.05 34.83 2.96
C LEU A 275 2.62 33.95 4.07
N GLU A 276 3.04 34.54 5.18
CA GLU A 276 3.44 33.81 6.39
C GLU A 276 2.22 33.36 7.19
N PHE A 277 2.24 32.13 7.68
CA PHE A 277 1.13 31.54 8.45
C PHE A 277 0.86 32.31 9.76
N ASP A 278 1.90 32.85 10.41
CA ASP A 278 1.77 33.60 11.65
C ASP A 278 0.94 34.89 11.46
N ALA A 279 1.07 35.53 10.29
CA ALA A 279 0.29 36.71 9.94
C ALA A 279 -1.22 36.42 9.74
N MET A 280 -1.59 35.14 9.55
CA MET A 280 -3.00 34.73 9.40
C MET A 280 -3.71 34.56 10.74
N PHE A 281 -2.96 34.42 11.84
CA PHE A 281 -3.49 34.25 13.19
C PHE A 281 -3.40 35.52 14.03
N SER A 282 -2.66 36.53 13.58
CA SER A 282 -2.76 37.85 14.20
C SER A 282 -4.20 38.35 14.03
N PRO A 283 -4.90 38.72 15.12
CA PRO A 283 -6.23 39.30 15.01
C PRO A 283 -6.13 40.47 14.04
N LEU A 284 -6.99 40.48 13.01
CA LEU A 284 -7.18 41.64 12.16
C LEU A 284 -7.42 42.81 13.10
N THR A 285 -6.38 43.62 13.33
CA THR A 285 -6.49 44.85 14.08
C THR A 285 -7.44 45.69 13.26
N SER A 286 -8.68 45.76 13.71
CA SER A 286 -9.76 46.50 13.09
C SER A 286 -9.32 47.96 12.97
N HIS A 287 -8.82 48.31 11.79
CA HIS A 287 -8.58 49.67 11.36
C HIS A 287 -9.80 50.18 10.60
#